data_AF-S7VTU4-F1
#
_entry.id   AF-S7VTU4-F1
#
_cell.length_a   1.000
_cell.length_b   1.000
_cell.length_c   1.000
_cell.angle_alpha   90.00
_cell.angle_beta   90.00
_cell.angle_gamma   90.00
#
_symmetry.space_group_name_H-M   'P 1'
#
loop_
_entity.id
_entity.type
_entity.pdbx_description
1 polymer ?
#
loop_
_entity_poly.entity_id
_entity_poly.type
_entity_poly.pdbx_seq_one_letter_code
_entity_poly.pdbx_strand_id
1 'polypeptide(L)'
;MLKAVLFDMDGVIVDTEPLHRKAYYQMFNDVNIEVDDLLYESFTGQSTINICKRLVDHFSLNETPERLVSIKRKHFKFCLKTILISL
;
A
#
# COMPACT_ATOMS: atom_id res chain seq x y z
N MET A 1 -7.89 15.57 34.11
CA MET A 1 -8.88 15.66 33.02
C MET A 1 -8.15 15.59 31.69
N LEU A 2 -8.52 14.64 30.84
CA LEU A 2 -8.08 14.59 29.44
C LEU A 2 -8.63 15.82 28.70
N LYS A 3 -7.79 16.49 27.91
CA LYS A 3 -8.16 17.75 27.23
C LYS A 3 -8.40 17.59 25.73
N ALA A 4 -7.71 16.66 25.08
CA ALA A 4 -7.90 16.31 23.67
C ALA A 4 -7.27 14.93 23.37
N VAL A 5 -7.71 14.32 22.27
CA VAL A 5 -7.11 13.14 21.64
C VAL A 5 -7.03 13.40 20.14
N LEU A 6 -5.92 13.02 19.52
CA LEU A 6 -5.75 13.03 18.07
C LEU A 6 -5.86 11.59 17.56
N PHE A 7 -6.81 11.35 16.66
CA PHE A 7 -7.00 10.06 16.01
C PHE A 7 -6.45 10.11 14.59
N ASP A 8 -5.74 9.05 14.20
CA ASP A 8 -5.43 8.80 12.80
C ASP A 8 -6.70 8.30 12.06
N MET A 9 -6.70 8.33 10.74
CA MET A 9 -7.82 7.86 9.94
C MET A 9 -7.68 6.37 9.59
N ASP A 10 -6.55 6.00 9.00
CA ASP A 10 -6.30 4.65 8.48
C ASP A 10 -5.97 3.67 9.62
N GLY A 11 -6.69 2.55 9.69
CA GLY A 11 -6.49 1.53 10.73
C GLY A 11 -6.98 1.93 12.14
N VAL A 12 -7.47 3.16 12.32
CA VAL A 12 -8.03 3.65 13.60
C VAL A 12 -9.51 3.96 13.48
N ILE A 13 -9.90 4.80 12.52
CA ILE A 13 -11.30 5.19 12.30
C ILE A 13 -11.92 4.37 11.16
N VAL A 14 -11.13 4.00 10.15
CA VAL A 14 -11.56 3.17 9.02
C VAL A 14 -10.56 2.05 8.81
N ASP A 15 -11.06 0.81 8.67
CA ASP A 15 -10.23 -0.36 8.36
C ASP A 15 -9.84 -0.36 6.87
N THR A 16 -8.92 0.52 6.50
CA THR A 16 -8.38 0.63 5.13
C THR A 16 -7.20 -0.31 4.88
N GLU A 17 -6.66 -0.95 5.92
CA GLU A 17 -5.47 -1.79 5.84
C GLU A 17 -5.63 -2.98 4.86
N PRO A 18 -6.77 -3.71 4.84
CA PRO A 18 -7.02 -4.75 3.83
C PRO A 18 -6.98 -4.22 2.39
N LEU A 19 -7.42 -2.97 2.17
CA LEU A 19 -7.36 -2.33 0.85
C LEU A 19 -5.93 -1.95 0.46
N HIS A 20 -5.13 -1.47 1.42
CA HIS A 20 -3.71 -1.22 1.20
C HIS A 20 -2.98 -2.51 0.81
N ARG A 21 -3.21 -3.59 1.56
CA ARG A 21 -2.64 -4.92 1.26
C ARG A 21 -3.04 -5.36 -0.15
N LYS A 22 -4.33 -5.37 -0.47
CA LYS A 22 -4.81 -5.75 -1.80
C LYS A 22 -4.17 -4.93 -2.93
N ALA A 23 -4.05 -3.61 -2.74
CA ALA A 23 -3.44 -2.73 -3.75
C ALA A 23 -1.93 -3.00 -3.95
N TYR A 24 -1.21 -3.38 -2.89
CA TYR A 24 0.19 -3.77 -2.99
C TYR A 24 0.36 -5.09 -3.76
N TYR A 25 -0.40 -6.13 -3.43
CA TYR A 25 -0.32 -7.41 -4.17
C TYR A 25 -0.71 -7.25 -5.64
N GLN A 26 -1.68 -6.40 -5.96
CA GLN A 26 -2.00 -6.07 -7.35
C GLN A 26 -0.83 -5.37 -8.06
N MET A 27 -0.15 -4.44 -7.38
CA MET A 27 1.06 -3.80 -7.92
C MET A 27 2.20 -4.80 -8.10
N PHE A 28 2.39 -5.74 -7.16
CA PHE A 28 3.42 -6.80 -7.27
C PHE A 28 3.19 -7.66 -8.51
N ASN A 29 1.94 -8.09 -8.73
CA ASN A 29 1.55 -8.85 -9.91
C ASN A 29 1.79 -8.06 -11.21
N ASP A 30 1.46 -6.76 -11.25
CA ASP A 30 1.65 -5.91 -12.44
C ASP A 30 3.14 -5.79 -12.85
N VAL A 31 4.07 -5.85 -11.89
CA VAL A 31 5.52 -5.77 -12.13
C VAL A 31 6.21 -7.14 -12.06
N ASN A 32 5.45 -8.23 -11.99
CA ASN A 32 5.91 -9.62 -11.96
C ASN A 32 6.93 -9.92 -10.85
N ILE A 33 6.63 -9.49 -9.61
CA ILE A 33 7.42 -9.86 -8.43
C ILE A 33 6.60 -10.68 -7.44
N GLU A 34 7.26 -11.63 -6.78
CA GLU A 34 6.71 -12.35 -5.65
C GLU A 34 7.29 -11.76 -4.37
N VAL A 35 6.42 -11.19 -3.55
CA VAL A 35 6.76 -10.63 -2.23
C VAL A 35 6.14 -11.56 -1.20
N ASP A 36 6.99 -12.23 -0.42
CA ASP A 36 6.52 -13.08 0.68
C ASP A 36 5.98 -12.24 1.86
N ASP A 37 5.28 -12.90 2.78
CA ASP A 37 4.65 -12.22 3.92
C ASP A 37 5.70 -11.55 4.83
N LEU A 38 6.88 -12.15 5.00
CA LEU A 38 7.96 -11.58 5.84
C LEU A 38 8.50 -10.26 5.27
N LEU A 39 8.74 -10.23 3.96
CA LEU A 39 9.17 -9.04 3.25
C LEU A 39 8.07 -7.98 3.30
N TYR A 40 6.81 -8.38 3.08
CA TYR A 40 5.68 -7.46 3.16
C TYR A 40 5.51 -6.85 4.56
N GLU A 41 5.57 -7.67 5.62
CA GLU A 41 5.47 -7.22 7.01
C GLU A 41 6.58 -6.22 7.37
N SER A 42 7.78 -6.38 6.80
CA SER A 42 8.89 -5.46 7.00
C SER A 42 8.63 -4.04 6.46
N PHE A 43 7.58 -3.84 5.65
CA PHE A 43 7.18 -2.54 5.12
C PHE A 43 6.35 -1.70 6.09
N THR A 44 5.87 -2.29 7.20
CA THR A 44 5.06 -1.60 8.20
C THR A 44 5.75 -0.32 8.71
N GLY A 45 5.00 0.78 8.76
CA GLY A 45 5.50 2.09 9.19
C GLY A 45 6.36 2.84 8.16
N GLN A 46 6.63 2.24 6.99
CA GLN A 46 7.36 2.92 5.92
C GLN A 46 6.42 3.67 4.99
N SER A 47 6.90 4.77 4.41
CA SER A 47 6.18 5.47 3.35
C SER A 47 6.13 4.62 2.09
N THR A 48 5.05 4.74 1.30
CA THR A 48 4.91 4.00 0.03
C THR A 48 6.11 4.20 -0.90
N ILE A 49 6.67 5.41 -0.97
CA ILE A 49 7.83 5.68 -1.83
C ILE A 49 9.09 4.94 -1.35
N ASN A 50 9.32 4.83 -0.04
CA ASN A 50 10.48 4.10 0.49
C ASN A 50 10.34 2.59 0.24
N ILE A 51 9.14 2.06 0.38
CA ILE A 51 8.83 0.67 0.01
C ILE A 51 9.11 0.45 -1.48
N CYS A 52 8.61 1.32 -2.36
CA CYS A 52 8.83 1.20 -3.80
C CYS A 52 10.31 1.30 -4.19
N LYS A 53 11.10 2.17 -3.55
CA LYS A 53 12.57 2.21 -3.74
C LYS A 53 13.21 0.88 -3.37
N ARG A 54 12.89 0.37 -2.19
CA ARG A 54 13.40 -0.92 -1.72
C ARG A 54 13.00 -2.07 -2.65
N LEU A 55 11.79 -2.07 -3.20
CA LEU A 55 11.34 -3.08 -4.17
C LEU A 55 12.12 -3.01 -5.48
N VAL A 56 12.34 -1.80 -6.01
CA VAL A 56 13.14 -1.61 -7.23
C VAL A 56 14.56 -2.11 -7.01
N ASP A 57 15.17 -1.76 -5.88
CA ASP A 57 16.54 -2.18 -5.54
C ASP A 57 16.62 -3.70 -5.29
N HIS A 58 15.68 -4.27 -4.53
CA HIS A 58 15.68 -5.68 -4.12
C HIS A 58 15.42 -6.63 -5.30
N PHE A 59 14.50 -6.26 -6.20
CA PHE A 59 14.11 -7.09 -7.35
C PHE A 59 14.78 -6.66 -8.66
N SER A 60 15.66 -5.64 -8.63
CA SER A 60 16.33 -5.09 -9.82
C SER A 60 15.33 -4.73 -10.94
N LEU A 61 14.26 -4.03 -10.60
CA LEU A 61 13.20 -3.68 -11.54
C LEU A 61 13.65 -2.58 -12.51
N ASN A 62 13.18 -2.68 -13.76
CA ASN A 62 13.36 -1.63 -14.78
C ASN A 62 12.44 -0.41 -14.55
N GLU A 63 11.42 -0.57 -13.71
CA GLU A 63 10.45 0.48 -13.40
C GLU A 63 10.97 1.44 -12.32
N THR A 64 10.55 2.70 -12.37
CA THR A 64 10.93 3.67 -11.34
C THR A 64 10.08 3.51 -10.07
N PRO A 65 10.59 3.87 -8.88
CA PRO A 65 9.81 3.87 -7.65
C PRO A 65 8.50 4.67 -7.77
N GLU A 66 8.53 5.80 -8.49
CA GLU A 66 7.36 6.66 -8.74
C GLU A 66 6.32 5.95 -9.60
N ARG A 67 6.76 5.12 -10.55
CA ARG A 67 5.86 4.30 -11.35
C ARG A 67 5.15 3.27 -10.49
N LEU A 68 5.86 2.58 -9.60
CA LEU A 68 5.25 1.65 -8.64
C LEU A 68 4.23 2.36 -7.72
N VAL A 69 4.59 3.53 -7.17
CA VAL A 69 3.65 4.36 -6.38
C VAL A 69 2.38 4.67 -7.17
N SER A 70 2.51 5.03 -8.45
CA SER A 70 1.37 5.34 -9.31
C SER A 70 0.45 4.13 -9.54
N ILE A 71 1.02 2.94 -9.73
CA ILE A 71 0.30 1.68 -9.91
C ILE A 71 -0.45 1.32 -8.62
N LYS A 72 0.24 1.32 -7.46
CA LYS A 72 -0.40 1.09 -6.15
C LYS A 72 -1.55 2.06 -5.91
N ARG A 73 -1.36 3.35 -6.23
CA ARG A 73 -2.40 4.38 -6.06
C ARG A 73 -3.62 4.12 -6.95
N LYS A 74 -3.43 3.66 -8.18
CA LYS A 74 -4.51 3.28 -9.09
C LYS A 74 -5.32 2.12 -8.52
N HIS A 75 -4.65 1.07 -8.07
CA HIS A 75 -5.29 -0.10 -7.45
C HIS A 75 -6.04 0.23 -6.16
N PHE A 76 -5.44 1.06 -5.30
CA PHE A 76 -6.10 1.50 -4.07
C PHE A 76 -7.38 2.30 -4.34
N LYS A 77 -7.34 3.25 -5.30
CA LYS A 77 -8.54 3.99 -5.73
C LYS A 77 -9.61 3.05 -6.29
N PHE A 78 -9.22 2.04 -7.05
CA PHE A 78 -10.16 1.04 -7.58
C PHE A 78 -10.80 0.21 -6.46
N CYS A 79 -10.00 -0.24 -5.48
CA CYS A 79 -10.50 -0.97 -4.31
C CYS A 79 -11.49 -0.12 -3.50
N LEU A 80 -11.15 1.15 -3.22
CA LEU A 80 -12.05 2.08 -2.52
C LEU A 80 -13.37 2.28 -3.27
N LYS A 81 -13.31 2.51 -4.58
CA LYS A 81 -14.51 2.72 -5.41
C LYS A 81 -15.42 1.49 -5.40
N THR A 82 -14.83 0.29 -5.44
CA THR A 82 -15.60 -0.97 -5.44
C THR A 82 -16.41 -1.12 -4.15
N ILE A 83 -15.84 -0.76 -3.00
CA ILE A 83 -16.54 -0.82 -1.70
C ILE A 83 -17.66 0.22 -1.65
N LEU A 84 -17.38 1.46 -2.05
CA LEU A 84 -18.36 2.56 -1.99
C LEU A 84 -19.59 2.36 -2.87
N ILE A 85 -19.48 1.63 -3.98
CA ILE A 85 -20.65 1.32 -4.86
C ILE A 85 -21.42 0.09 -4.36
N SER A 86 -20.84 -0.68 -3.45
CA SER A 86 -21.47 -1.86 -2.86
C SER A 86 -22.27 -1.57 -1.58
N LEU A 87 -22.31 -0.29 -1.16
CA LEU A 87 -23.06 0.25 -0.03
C LEU A 87 -24.18 1.16 -0.55
#